data_AF-A0A3D8HL50-F1
#
_entry.id   AF-A0A3D8HL50-F1
#
_cell.length_a   1.000
_cell.length_b   1.000
_cell.length_c   1.000
_cell.angle_alpha   90.00
_cell.angle_beta   90.00
_cell.angle_gamma   90.00
#
_symmetry.space_group_name_H-M   'P 1'
#
loop_
_entity.id
_entity.type
_entity.pdbx_description
1 polymer ?
#
loop_
_entity_poly.entity_id
_entity_poly.type
_entity_poly.pdbx_seq_one_letter_code
_entity_poly.pdbx_strand_id
1 'polypeptide(L)'
;MLGLKSKAIAERADSADVIAQSVFHRYSLVADAKCFRLSRTAKNQKDFKVSTLSNWRGSEHEFAVLVSPYFQYPKEQSQIYKLALDTNVCLLSWEHISILLENNISETQNLSLESIWDSSKMFARESKVASAKECFIPKVNKIVAKKLGVSIDDFVQKLQQCKVDIVQRGGDEVRYCNDKINDIKKLTRDEAISELIKETKLKEKISVIKSFISSLEVGTNE
;
A
#
# COMPACT_ATOMS: atom_id res chain seq x y z
N MET A 1 3.47 -11.48 -15.77
CA MET A 1 2.24 -10.67 -15.55
C MET A 1 1.14 -11.60 -15.03
N LEU A 2 0.14 -11.10 -14.28
CA LEU A 2 -0.90 -11.94 -13.66
C LEU A 2 -2.07 -12.33 -14.58
N GLY A 3 -2.04 -11.99 -15.87
CA GLY A 3 -3.10 -12.38 -16.82
C GLY A 3 -4.35 -11.50 -16.83
N LEU A 4 -4.31 -10.32 -16.21
CA LEU A 4 -5.38 -9.32 -16.26
C LEU A 4 -5.02 -8.19 -17.23
N LYS A 5 -6.02 -7.63 -17.91
CA LYS A 5 -5.89 -6.37 -18.65
C LYS A 5 -5.92 -5.23 -17.65
N SER A 6 -4.84 -4.46 -17.52
CA SER A 6 -4.75 -3.37 -16.53
C SER A 6 -4.26 -2.05 -17.13
N LYS A 7 -4.60 -0.96 -16.46
CA LYS A 7 -4.10 0.38 -16.75
C LYS A 7 -3.90 1.17 -15.45
N ALA A 8 -2.84 1.98 -15.41
CA ALA A 8 -2.70 3.01 -14.40
C ALA A 8 -3.64 4.18 -14.72
N ILE A 9 -4.25 4.75 -13.69
CA ILE A 9 -5.13 5.90 -13.82
C ILE A 9 -4.29 7.18 -13.65
N ALA A 10 -4.48 8.15 -14.54
CA ALA A 10 -3.74 9.40 -14.51
C ALA A 10 -4.27 10.39 -13.45
N GLU A 11 -5.54 10.23 -13.06
CA GLU A 11 -6.20 11.07 -12.07
C GLU A 11 -5.62 10.82 -10.67
N ARG A 12 -5.32 11.91 -9.95
CA ARG A 12 -4.67 11.85 -8.62
C ARG A 12 -5.63 12.14 -7.46
N ALA A 13 -6.81 12.67 -7.74
CA ALA A 13 -7.80 13.04 -6.75
C ALA A 13 -9.03 12.15 -6.91
N ASP A 14 -9.48 11.57 -5.79
CA ASP A 14 -10.68 10.74 -5.70
C ASP A 14 -10.74 9.53 -6.64
N SER A 15 -9.58 8.92 -6.92
CA SER A 15 -9.46 7.74 -7.75
C SER A 15 -8.42 6.76 -7.18
N ALA A 16 -8.61 5.48 -7.47
CA ALA A 16 -7.60 4.46 -7.28
C ALA A 16 -6.43 4.62 -8.28
N ASP A 17 -5.31 3.95 -8.04
CA ASP A 17 -4.12 4.05 -8.89
C ASP A 17 -4.23 3.21 -10.17
N VAL A 18 -4.95 2.08 -10.09
CA VAL A 18 -5.01 1.06 -11.15
C VAL A 18 -6.43 0.52 -11.29
N ILE A 19 -6.86 0.28 -12.52
CA ILE A 19 -7.99 -0.60 -12.85
C ILE A 19 -7.44 -1.84 -13.55
N ALA A 20 -7.97 -3.01 -13.18
CA ALA A 20 -7.69 -4.26 -13.87
C ALA A 20 -8.99 -5.04 -14.15
N GLN A 21 -9.01 -5.75 -15.27
CA GLN A 21 -10.14 -6.59 -15.69
C GLN A 21 -9.61 -7.96 -16.06
N SER A 22 -10.33 -9.00 -15.63
CA SER A 22 -10.05 -10.35 -16.07
C SER A 22 -10.36 -10.51 -17.57
N VAL A 23 -9.49 -11.24 -18.27
CA VAL A 23 -9.71 -11.60 -19.68
C VAL A 23 -10.49 -12.92 -19.80
N PHE A 24 -10.42 -13.76 -18.77
CA PHE A 24 -10.96 -15.13 -18.79
C PHE A 24 -12.23 -15.29 -17.93
N HIS A 25 -12.36 -14.48 -16.88
CA HIS A 25 -13.42 -14.53 -15.89
C HIS A 25 -14.17 -13.18 -15.88
N ARG A 26 -15.41 -13.16 -15.38
CA ARG A 26 -16.26 -11.96 -15.45
C ARG A 26 -16.13 -11.12 -14.19
N TYR A 27 -14.96 -10.52 -14.00
CA TYR A 27 -14.74 -9.57 -12.91
C TYR A 27 -13.72 -8.49 -13.29
N SER A 28 -13.78 -7.40 -12.54
CA SER A 28 -12.86 -6.28 -12.57
C SER A 28 -12.52 -5.82 -11.15
N LEU A 29 -11.46 -5.04 -11.02
CA LEU A 29 -11.00 -4.52 -9.75
C LEU A 29 -10.35 -3.15 -9.91
N VAL A 30 -10.44 -2.38 -8.83
CA VAL A 30 -9.56 -1.24 -8.59
C VAL A 30 -8.45 -1.64 -7.63
N ALA A 31 -7.27 -1.06 -7.80
CA ALA A 31 -6.16 -1.25 -6.89
C ALA A 31 -5.45 0.06 -6.55
N ASP A 32 -4.94 0.13 -5.34
CA ASP A 32 -4.12 1.22 -4.85
C ASP A 32 -2.77 0.66 -4.35
N ALA A 33 -1.71 1.34 -4.76
CA ALA A 33 -0.32 0.98 -4.51
C ALA A 33 0.22 1.80 -3.33
N LYS A 34 0.58 1.12 -2.25
CA LYS A 34 1.22 1.72 -1.08
C LYS A 34 2.70 1.37 -1.05
N CYS A 35 3.52 2.37 -0.73
CA CYS A 35 4.95 2.21 -0.48
C CYS A 35 5.35 2.97 0.78
N PHE A 36 6.31 2.43 1.52
CA PHE A 36 6.88 3.07 2.70
C PHE A 36 8.40 3.04 2.63
N ARG A 37 9.05 4.15 3.01
CA ARG A 37 10.48 4.12 3.33
C ARG A 37 10.71 3.14 4.48
N LEU A 38 11.85 2.45 4.51
CA LEU A 38 12.20 1.58 5.64
C LEU A 38 12.32 2.37 6.96
N SER A 39 12.67 3.66 6.88
CA SER A 39 12.68 4.59 8.00
C SER A 39 11.30 5.09 8.44
N ARG A 40 10.20 4.67 7.80
CA ARG A 40 8.85 5.05 8.22
C ARG A 40 8.57 4.48 9.60
N THR A 41 8.30 5.35 10.56
CA THR A 41 8.00 4.98 11.95
C THR A 41 6.55 4.51 12.09
N ALA A 42 5.59 5.43 12.10
CA ALA A 42 4.17 5.14 12.26
C ALA A 42 3.49 4.77 10.93
N LYS A 43 2.70 3.69 10.95
CA LYS A 43 1.78 3.33 9.87
C LYS A 43 0.36 3.51 10.40
N ASN A 44 -0.17 4.72 10.25
CA ASN A 44 -1.47 5.03 10.82
C ASN A 44 -2.56 4.40 9.97
N GLN A 45 -3.67 4.04 10.61
CA GLN A 45 -4.89 3.55 9.95
C GLN A 45 -5.27 4.36 8.71
N LYS A 46 -5.28 5.70 8.85
CA LYS A 46 -5.64 6.64 7.77
C LYS A 46 -4.71 6.58 6.56
N ASP A 47 -3.47 6.16 6.75
CA ASP A 47 -2.47 6.10 5.68
C ASP A 47 -2.76 4.95 4.70
N PHE A 48 -3.50 3.92 5.11
CA PHE A 48 -3.91 2.81 4.25
C PHE A 48 -5.17 3.11 3.41
N LYS A 49 -5.98 4.11 3.80
CA LYS A 49 -7.17 4.57 3.08
C LYS A 49 -8.17 3.46 2.67
N VAL A 50 -8.34 2.43 3.49
CA VAL A 50 -9.18 1.25 3.18
C VAL A 50 -10.62 1.65 2.78
N SER A 51 -11.29 2.48 3.59
CA SER A 51 -12.65 2.94 3.27
C SER A 51 -12.70 3.77 1.99
N THR A 52 -11.72 4.64 1.78
CA THR A 52 -11.66 5.47 0.58
C THR A 52 -11.48 4.61 -0.67
N LEU A 53 -10.62 3.59 -0.62
CA LEU A 53 -10.45 2.64 -1.73
C LEU A 53 -11.72 1.85 -2.02
N SER A 54 -12.47 1.45 -0.97
CA SER A 54 -13.79 0.84 -1.16
C SER A 54 -14.78 1.78 -1.86
N ASN A 55 -14.70 3.09 -1.62
CA ASN A 55 -15.55 4.07 -2.30
C ASN A 55 -15.14 4.22 -3.76
N TRP A 56 -13.84 4.26 -4.06
CA TRP A 56 -13.32 4.34 -5.43
C TRP A 56 -13.63 3.11 -6.29
N ARG A 57 -13.82 1.94 -5.68
CA ARG A 57 -14.38 0.77 -6.37
C ARG A 57 -15.77 1.06 -6.93
N GLY A 58 -16.58 1.85 -6.20
CA GLY A 58 -17.96 2.16 -6.55
C GLY A 58 -18.83 0.91 -6.76
N SER A 59 -19.85 1.05 -7.59
CA SER A 59 -20.66 -0.06 -8.11
C SER A 59 -20.14 -0.60 -9.44
N GLU A 60 -19.07 -0.02 -9.97
CA GLU A 60 -18.53 -0.34 -11.31
C GLU A 60 -17.59 -1.54 -11.31
N HIS A 61 -16.92 -1.79 -10.16
CA HIS A 61 -15.93 -2.84 -10.03
C HIS A 61 -16.28 -3.83 -8.91
N GLU A 62 -15.98 -5.10 -9.13
CA GLU A 62 -16.31 -6.17 -8.19
C GLU A 62 -15.39 -6.15 -6.96
N PHE A 63 -14.10 -5.85 -7.16
CA PHE A 63 -13.09 -5.91 -6.09
C PHE A 63 -12.32 -4.61 -5.90
N ALA A 64 -11.87 -4.42 -4.65
CA ALA A 64 -10.95 -3.38 -4.25
C ALA A 64 -9.70 -4.03 -3.65
N VAL A 65 -8.52 -3.72 -4.17
CA VAL A 65 -7.26 -4.37 -3.76
C VAL A 65 -6.25 -3.33 -3.29
N LEU A 66 -5.93 -3.35 -2.00
CA LEU A 66 -4.83 -2.57 -1.46
C LEU A 66 -3.55 -3.38 -1.52
N VAL A 67 -2.52 -2.89 -2.21
CA VAL A 67 -1.21 -3.54 -2.29
C VAL A 67 -0.21 -2.75 -1.48
N SER A 68 0.31 -3.33 -0.40
CA SER A 68 1.25 -2.68 0.53
C SER A 68 2.41 -3.61 0.89
N PRO A 69 3.59 -3.13 1.32
CA PRO A 69 4.67 -4.01 1.75
C PRO A 69 4.22 -4.92 2.90
N TYR A 70 4.42 -6.23 2.78
CA TYR A 70 3.91 -7.26 3.69
C TYR A 70 4.31 -6.98 5.13
N PHE A 71 5.60 -6.70 5.33
CA PHE A 71 6.19 -6.49 6.65
C PHE A 71 5.89 -5.11 7.25
N GLN A 72 5.11 -4.27 6.55
CA GLN A 72 4.66 -2.95 7.04
C GLN A 72 3.19 -2.96 7.49
N TYR A 73 2.47 -4.06 7.30
CA TYR A 73 1.16 -4.24 7.92
C TYR A 73 1.28 -4.37 9.46
N PRO A 74 0.27 -3.89 10.24
CA PRO A 74 0.24 -4.09 11.68
C PRO A 74 0.24 -5.57 12.06
N LYS A 75 1.17 -6.02 12.90
CA LYS A 75 1.44 -7.46 13.10
C LYS A 75 0.30 -8.23 13.78
N GLU A 76 -0.34 -7.62 14.77
CA GLU A 76 -1.29 -8.33 15.65
C GLU A 76 -2.72 -7.88 15.42
N GLN A 77 -3.00 -6.58 15.62
CA GLN A 77 -4.33 -6.02 15.49
C GLN A 77 -4.32 -4.61 14.91
N SER A 78 -5.37 -4.26 14.19
CA SER A 78 -5.60 -2.91 13.68
C SER A 78 -7.03 -2.73 13.19
N GLN A 79 -7.50 -1.47 13.14
CA GLN A 79 -8.79 -1.15 12.54
C GLN A 79 -8.79 -1.45 11.03
N ILE A 80 -7.63 -1.51 10.33
CA ILE A 80 -7.59 -1.77 8.87
C ILE A 80 -8.15 -3.14 8.57
N TYR A 81 -7.93 -4.11 9.46
CA TYR A 81 -8.42 -5.47 9.28
C TYR A 81 -9.94 -5.48 9.38
N LYS A 82 -10.50 -4.85 10.41
CA LYS A 82 -11.96 -4.74 10.53
C LYS A 82 -12.57 -4.03 9.32
N LEU A 83 -12.02 -2.88 8.93
CA LEU A 83 -12.52 -2.13 7.77
C LEU A 83 -12.46 -2.97 6.49
N ALA A 84 -11.36 -3.69 6.26
CA ALA A 84 -11.19 -4.54 5.09
C ALA A 84 -12.24 -5.65 5.03
N LEU A 85 -12.54 -6.29 6.16
CA LEU A 85 -13.60 -7.29 6.28
C LEU A 85 -14.99 -6.67 6.02
N ASP A 86 -15.28 -5.53 6.65
CA ASP A 86 -16.59 -4.86 6.56
C ASP A 86 -16.88 -4.34 5.13
N THR A 87 -15.84 -3.98 4.37
CA THR A 87 -15.98 -3.31 3.05
C THR A 87 -15.57 -4.17 1.85
N ASN A 88 -15.18 -5.42 2.10
CA ASN A 88 -14.57 -6.33 1.12
C ASN A 88 -13.41 -5.68 0.33
N VAL A 89 -12.44 -5.13 1.06
CA VAL A 89 -11.19 -4.65 0.47
C VAL A 89 -10.12 -5.72 0.72
N CYS A 90 -9.55 -6.28 -0.34
CA CYS A 90 -8.44 -7.21 -0.25
C CYS A 90 -7.19 -6.48 0.26
N LEU A 91 -6.57 -7.00 1.32
CA LEU A 91 -5.25 -6.55 1.79
C LEU A 91 -4.20 -7.51 1.24
N LEU A 92 -3.52 -7.10 0.17
CA LEU A 92 -2.49 -7.86 -0.51
C LEU A 92 -1.12 -7.19 -0.34
N SER A 93 -0.05 -7.89 -0.71
CA SER A 93 1.29 -7.32 -0.64
C SER A 93 2.10 -7.45 -1.92
N TRP A 94 3.13 -6.61 -2.01
CA TRP A 94 4.12 -6.69 -3.08
C TRP A 94 4.82 -8.05 -3.10
N GLU A 95 5.09 -8.62 -1.94
CA GLU A 95 5.70 -9.94 -1.78
C GLU A 95 4.77 -11.05 -2.28
N HIS A 96 3.45 -10.98 -2.00
CA HIS A 96 2.49 -11.92 -2.60
C HIS A 96 2.51 -11.84 -4.14
N ILE A 97 2.50 -10.63 -4.70
CA ILE A 97 2.53 -10.42 -6.14
C ILE A 97 3.85 -10.92 -6.73
N SER A 98 4.99 -10.61 -6.12
CA SER A 98 6.32 -11.06 -6.57
C SER A 98 6.38 -12.59 -6.61
N ILE A 99 5.94 -13.24 -5.53
CA ILE A 99 5.91 -14.70 -5.44
C ILE A 99 5.01 -15.31 -6.53
N LEU A 100 3.83 -14.75 -6.80
CA LEU A 100 2.98 -15.23 -7.90
C LEU A 100 3.70 -15.11 -9.25
N LEU A 101 4.32 -13.96 -9.52
CA LEU A 101 5.01 -13.70 -10.78
C LEU A 101 6.24 -14.58 -10.98
N GLU A 102 7.08 -14.73 -9.95
CA GLU A 102 8.29 -15.57 -9.96
C GLU A 102 7.97 -17.05 -10.17
N ASN A 103 6.77 -17.50 -9.76
CA ASN A 103 6.30 -18.87 -9.96
C ASN A 103 5.41 -19.00 -11.21
N ASN A 104 5.48 -18.03 -12.13
CA ASN A 104 4.75 -18.00 -13.40
C ASN A 104 3.23 -18.17 -13.26
N ILE A 105 2.67 -17.72 -12.14
CA ILE A 105 1.22 -17.73 -11.94
C ILE A 105 0.62 -16.58 -12.72
N SER A 106 -0.26 -16.94 -13.65
CA SER A 106 -1.09 -16.03 -14.42
C SER A 106 -2.51 -16.59 -14.44
N GLU A 107 -3.49 -15.70 -14.42
CA GLU A 107 -4.87 -16.08 -14.65
C GLU A 107 -5.02 -16.71 -16.05
N THR A 108 -5.81 -17.78 -16.11
CA THR A 108 -6.17 -18.49 -17.34
C THR A 108 -7.64 -18.93 -17.26
N GLN A 109 -8.18 -19.50 -18.33
CA GLN A 109 -9.53 -20.07 -18.32
C GLN A 109 -9.75 -21.12 -17.20
N ASN A 110 -8.70 -21.88 -16.83
CA ASN A 110 -8.78 -22.95 -15.84
C ASN A 110 -8.28 -22.55 -14.45
N LEU A 111 -7.60 -21.40 -14.33
CA LEU A 111 -7.06 -20.89 -13.07
C LEU A 111 -7.54 -19.45 -12.86
N SER A 112 -8.56 -19.27 -12.03
CA SER A 112 -9.03 -17.95 -11.58
C SER A 112 -8.23 -17.47 -10.37
N LEU A 113 -7.87 -16.18 -10.33
CA LEU A 113 -7.29 -15.51 -9.17
C LEU A 113 -8.34 -14.82 -8.28
N GLU A 114 -9.63 -14.89 -8.66
CA GLU A 114 -10.76 -14.21 -7.99
C GLU A 114 -10.80 -14.41 -6.47
N SER A 115 -10.51 -15.62 -6.00
CA SER A 115 -10.52 -15.93 -4.56
C SER A 115 -9.44 -15.18 -3.76
N ILE A 116 -8.39 -14.66 -4.41
CA ILE A 116 -7.43 -13.76 -3.76
C ILE A 116 -8.09 -12.41 -3.53
N TRP A 117 -8.80 -11.88 -4.54
CA TRP A 117 -9.44 -10.56 -4.47
C TRP A 117 -10.65 -10.55 -3.54
N ASP A 118 -11.39 -11.66 -3.44
CA ASP A 118 -12.56 -11.79 -2.56
C ASP A 118 -12.19 -12.28 -1.13
N SER A 119 -10.90 -12.34 -0.80
CA SER A 119 -10.42 -12.96 0.45
C SER A 119 -11.04 -12.32 1.70
N SER A 120 -11.23 -11.00 1.72
CA SER A 120 -11.76 -10.29 2.88
C SER A 120 -13.22 -10.67 3.16
N LYS A 121 -14.06 -10.80 2.12
CA LYS A 121 -15.43 -11.30 2.24
C LYS A 121 -15.47 -12.76 2.68
N MET A 122 -14.57 -13.60 2.19
CA MET A 122 -14.45 -14.99 2.66
C MET A 122 -14.15 -15.04 4.16
N PHE A 123 -13.18 -14.26 4.64
CA PHE A 123 -12.80 -14.23 6.05
C PHE A 123 -13.86 -13.57 6.94
N ALA A 124 -14.62 -12.61 6.43
CA ALA A 124 -15.70 -11.96 7.17
C ALA A 124 -16.79 -12.95 7.59
N ARG A 125 -17.09 -13.96 6.76
CA ARG A 125 -18.06 -15.03 7.07
C ARG A 125 -17.64 -15.91 8.24
N GLU A 126 -16.34 -16.05 8.47
CA GLU A 126 -15.76 -16.88 9.53
C GLU A 126 -15.40 -16.07 10.79
N SER A 127 -15.32 -14.73 10.68
CA SER A 127 -14.87 -13.87 11.76
C SER A 127 -15.98 -13.58 12.76
N LYS A 128 -15.65 -13.65 14.05
CA LYS A 128 -16.49 -13.10 15.12
C LYS A 128 -16.25 -11.59 15.23
N VAL A 129 -17.20 -10.86 15.80
CA VAL A 129 -17.07 -9.40 16.05
C VAL A 129 -15.83 -9.09 16.90
N ALA A 130 -15.55 -9.92 17.91
CA ALA A 130 -14.40 -9.75 18.80
C ALA A 130 -13.04 -9.89 18.10
N SER A 131 -12.94 -10.74 17.08
CA SER A 131 -11.70 -11.00 16.33
C SER A 131 -11.55 -10.15 15.07
N ALA A 132 -12.49 -9.26 14.76
CA ALA A 132 -12.53 -8.53 13.49
C ALA A 132 -11.32 -7.61 13.26
N LYS A 133 -10.62 -7.22 14.33
CA LYS A 133 -9.40 -6.38 14.25
C LYS A 133 -8.12 -7.20 14.18
N GLU A 134 -8.17 -8.52 14.27
CA GLU A 134 -6.98 -9.37 14.23
C GLU A 134 -6.35 -9.41 12.84
N CYS A 135 -5.02 -9.52 12.80
CA CYS A 135 -4.27 -9.65 11.57
C CYS A 135 -4.64 -10.94 10.84
N PHE A 136 -5.27 -10.80 9.68
CA PHE A 136 -5.64 -11.93 8.83
C PHE A 136 -4.68 -12.12 7.64
N ILE A 137 -3.62 -11.32 7.50
CA ILE A 137 -2.66 -11.45 6.38
C ILE A 137 -2.13 -12.89 6.25
N PRO A 138 -1.76 -13.62 7.33
CA PRO A 138 -1.36 -15.03 7.21
C PRO A 138 -2.44 -15.96 6.63
N LYS A 139 -3.72 -15.59 6.68
CA LYS A 139 -4.80 -16.33 6.01
C LYS A 139 -4.78 -16.11 4.49
N VAL A 140 -4.39 -14.92 4.02
CA VAL A 140 -4.17 -14.64 2.59
C VAL A 140 -3.03 -15.52 2.04
N ASN A 141 -1.96 -15.72 2.81
CA ASN A 141 -0.86 -16.62 2.45
C ASN A 141 -1.36 -18.01 2.06
N LYS A 142 -2.36 -18.55 2.78
CA LYS A 142 -2.94 -19.87 2.48
C LYS A 142 -3.67 -19.90 1.13
N ILE A 143 -4.39 -18.82 0.79
CA ILE A 143 -5.06 -18.70 -0.50
C ILE A 143 -4.02 -18.64 -1.61
N VAL A 144 -2.97 -17.82 -1.44
CA VAL A 144 -1.90 -17.66 -2.43
C VAL A 144 -1.12 -18.97 -2.60
N ALA A 145 -0.70 -19.63 -1.51
CA ALA A 145 -0.05 -20.94 -1.54
C ALA A 145 -0.87 -21.99 -2.31
N LYS A 146 -2.19 -22.01 -2.10
CA LYS A 146 -3.10 -22.89 -2.86
C LYS A 146 -3.10 -22.58 -4.35
N LYS A 147 -3.02 -21.32 -4.76
CA LYS A 147 -2.91 -20.94 -6.19
C LYS A 147 -1.57 -21.31 -6.80
N LEU A 148 -0.51 -21.30 -6.01
CA LEU A 148 0.81 -21.80 -6.42
C LEU A 148 0.86 -23.34 -6.50
N GLY A 149 -0.06 -24.06 -5.84
CA GLY A 149 0.02 -25.51 -5.72
C GLY A 149 1.12 -25.98 -4.76
N VAL A 150 1.50 -25.15 -3.79
CA VAL A 150 2.56 -25.46 -2.80
C VAL A 150 2.00 -25.54 -1.39
N SER A 151 2.77 -26.14 -0.47
CA SER A 151 2.41 -26.15 0.95
C SER A 151 2.53 -24.74 1.56
N ILE A 152 1.87 -24.52 2.69
CA ILE A 152 2.01 -23.24 3.41
C ILE A 152 3.44 -23.03 3.91
N ASP A 153 4.16 -24.10 4.26
CA ASP A 153 5.54 -24.03 4.73
C ASP A 153 6.48 -23.60 3.60
N ASP A 154 6.32 -24.16 2.40
CA ASP A 154 7.07 -23.75 1.21
C ASP A 154 6.81 -22.28 0.86
N PHE A 155 5.55 -21.84 0.97
CA PHE A 155 5.21 -20.44 0.76
C PHE A 155 5.86 -19.52 1.80
N VAL A 156 5.89 -19.94 3.07
CA VAL A 156 6.59 -19.20 4.14
C VAL A 156 8.10 -19.11 3.85
N GLN A 157 8.72 -20.15 3.31
CA GLN A 157 10.13 -20.08 2.89
C GLN A 157 10.35 -19.03 1.78
N LYS A 158 9.46 -18.95 0.79
CA LYS A 158 9.51 -17.88 -0.23
C LYS A 158 9.38 -16.48 0.40
N LEU A 159 8.49 -16.31 1.38
CA LEU A 159 8.41 -15.04 2.13
C LEU A 159 9.67 -14.73 2.94
N GLN A 160 10.34 -15.74 3.51
CA GLN A 160 11.63 -15.53 4.18
C GLN A 160 12.71 -15.04 3.21
N GLN A 161 12.70 -15.51 1.96
CA GLN A 161 13.62 -14.98 0.95
C GLN A 161 13.36 -13.50 0.68
N CYS A 162 12.11 -13.08 0.50
CA CYS A 162 11.78 -11.65 0.36
C CYS A 162 12.28 -10.82 1.56
N LYS A 163 12.23 -11.38 2.77
CA LYS A 163 12.74 -10.72 3.97
C LYS A 163 14.26 -10.53 3.93
N VAL A 164 15.02 -11.53 3.45
CA VAL A 164 16.47 -11.41 3.26
C VAL A 164 16.79 -10.27 2.29
N ASP A 165 16.08 -10.19 1.17
CA ASP A 165 16.28 -9.14 0.17
C ASP A 165 15.98 -7.74 0.74
N ILE A 166 14.94 -7.61 1.56
CA ILE A 166 14.60 -6.37 2.26
C ILE A 166 15.68 -5.96 3.26
N VAL A 167 16.28 -6.92 3.98
CA VAL A 167 17.39 -6.65 4.90
C VAL A 167 18.60 -6.13 4.14
N GLN A 168 18.95 -6.76 3.01
CA GLN A 168 20.04 -6.28 2.16
C GLN A 168 19.76 -4.86 1.66
N ARG A 169 18.56 -4.60 1.15
CA ARG A 169 18.13 -3.25 0.73
C ARG A 169 18.22 -2.24 1.88
N GLY A 170 17.90 -2.65 3.11
CA GLY A 170 18.06 -1.83 4.31
C GLY A 170 19.49 -1.35 4.53
N GLY A 171 20.49 -2.18 4.23
CA GLY A 171 21.90 -1.81 4.29
C GLY A 171 22.23 -0.64 3.34
N ASP A 172 21.67 -0.65 2.13
CA ASP A 172 21.87 0.43 1.15
C ASP A 172 21.20 1.74 1.59
N GLU A 173 20.00 1.68 2.17
CA GLU A 173 19.30 2.86 2.69
C GLU A 173 20.02 3.48 3.90
N VAL A 174 20.65 2.65 4.76
CA VAL A 174 21.50 3.14 5.86
C VAL A 174 22.77 3.80 5.33
N ARG A 175 23.42 3.19 4.33
CA ARG A 175 24.60 3.77 3.69
C ARG A 175 24.29 5.15 3.10
N TYR A 176 23.19 5.26 2.36
CA TYR A 176 22.72 6.55 1.83
C TYR A 176 22.56 7.61 2.94
N CYS A 177 21.96 7.26 4.07
CA CYS A 177 21.81 8.19 5.20
C CYS A 177 23.17 8.63 5.77
N ASN A 178 24.12 7.70 5.93
CA ASN A 178 25.46 8.02 6.44
C ASN A 178 26.24 8.92 5.48
N ASP A 179 26.14 8.66 4.18
CA ASP A 179 26.77 9.50 3.15
C ASP A 179 26.19 10.92 3.18
N LYS A 180 24.87 11.04 3.33
CA LYS A 180 24.21 12.35 3.49
C LYS A 180 24.64 13.10 4.75
N ILE A 181 24.83 12.41 5.87
CA ILE A 181 25.39 13.03 7.09
C ILE A 181 26.80 13.56 6.81
N ASN A 182 27.63 12.81 6.09
CA ASN A 182 28.98 13.24 5.74
C ASN A 182 28.99 14.42 4.77
N ASP A 183 28.06 14.45 3.80
CA ASP A 183 27.87 15.59 2.90
C ASP A 183 27.51 16.86 3.69
N ILE A 184 26.54 16.77 4.61
CA ILE A 184 26.08 17.91 5.43
C ILE A 184 27.22 18.45 6.30
N LYS A 185 28.07 17.57 6.87
CA LYS A 185 29.22 17.98 7.70
C LYS A 185 30.28 18.79 6.93
N LYS A 186 30.30 18.70 5.60
CA LYS A 186 31.26 19.43 4.75
C LYS A 186 30.77 20.82 4.33
N LEU A 187 29.51 21.15 4.59
CA LEU A 187 28.95 22.45 4.21
C LEU A 187 29.63 23.58 4.98
N THR A 188 29.85 24.70 4.29
CA THR A 188 30.19 25.96 4.94
C THR A 188 29.02 26.46 5.79
N ARG A 189 29.28 27.43 6.66
CA ARG A 189 28.25 28.08 7.48
C ARG A 189 27.08 28.61 6.62
N ASP A 190 27.38 29.30 5.53
CA ASP A 190 26.37 29.95 4.69
C ASP A 190 25.54 28.92 3.91
N GLU A 191 26.18 27.87 3.40
CA GLU A 191 25.49 26.75 2.75
C GLU A 191 24.57 26.01 3.73
N ALA A 192 25.05 25.73 4.94
CA ALA A 192 24.26 25.06 5.97
C ALA A 192 23.04 25.90 6.40
N ILE A 193 23.21 27.22 6.58
CA ILE A 193 22.10 28.13 6.88
C ILE A 193 21.08 28.14 5.73
N SER A 194 21.55 28.23 4.49
CA SER A 194 20.69 28.23 3.31
C SER A 194 19.87 26.94 3.18
N GLU A 195 20.51 25.77 3.33
CA GLU A 195 19.82 24.49 3.25
C GLU A 195 18.86 24.30 4.42
N LEU A 196 19.20 24.79 5.63
CA LEU A 196 18.30 24.74 6.78
C LEU A 196 17.02 25.59 6.55
N ILE A 197 17.15 26.79 5.99
CA ILE A 197 16.00 27.65 5.65
C ILE A 197 15.08 26.95 4.61
N LYS A 198 15.69 26.25 3.64
CA LYS A 198 14.98 25.51 2.59
C LYS A 198 14.29 24.27 3.14
N GLU A 199 14.98 23.44 3.93
CA GLU A 199 14.41 22.20 4.50
C GLU A 199 13.27 22.49 5.47
N THR A 200 13.39 23.57 6.26
CA THR A 200 12.32 24.03 7.15
C THR A 200 11.14 24.69 6.42
N LYS A 201 11.27 24.98 5.12
CA LYS A 201 10.25 25.56 4.24
C LYS A 201 9.65 26.85 4.78
N LEU A 202 10.47 27.70 5.40
CA LEU A 202 9.99 28.89 6.11
C LEU A 202 9.37 29.92 5.14
N LYS A 203 9.92 30.06 3.93
CA LYS A 203 9.41 30.99 2.93
C LYS A 203 8.03 30.57 2.43
N GLU A 204 7.83 29.27 2.20
CA GLU A 204 6.56 28.68 1.79
C GLU A 204 5.51 28.82 2.89
N LYS A 205 5.88 28.58 4.15
CA LYS A 205 5.00 28.79 5.32
C LYS A 205 4.51 30.23 5.38
N ILE A 206 5.41 31.20 5.25
CA ILE A 206 5.06 32.64 5.23
C ILE A 206 4.09 32.93 4.07
N SER A 207 4.36 32.39 2.88
CA SER A 207 3.51 32.59 1.71
C SER A 207 2.09 32.05 1.93
N VAL A 208 1.95 30.86 2.49
CA VAL A 208 0.64 30.25 2.78
C VAL A 208 -0.12 31.07 3.82
N ILE A 209 0.55 31.51 4.90
CA ILE A 209 -0.07 32.33 5.95
C ILE A 209 -0.58 33.65 5.36
N LYS A 210 0.25 34.35 4.56
CA LYS A 210 -0.15 35.59 3.92
C LYS A 210 -1.34 35.40 2.98
N SER A 211 -1.30 34.37 2.14
CA SER A 211 -2.40 34.04 1.23
C SER A 211 -3.70 33.78 1.97
N PHE A 212 -3.64 33.07 3.10
CA PHE A 212 -4.81 32.81 3.93
C PHE A 212 -5.36 34.09 4.56
N ILE A 213 -4.50 34.93 5.16
CA ILE A 213 -4.91 36.21 5.75
C ILE A 213 -5.59 37.09 4.70
N SER A 214 -4.98 37.27 3.52
CA SER A 214 -5.56 38.09 2.45
C SER A 214 -6.90 37.54 1.95
N SER A 215 -7.10 36.22 1.95
CA SER A 215 -8.41 35.64 1.57
C SER A 215 -9.54 35.98 2.53
N LEU A 216 -9.21 36.26 3.80
CA LEU A 216 -10.19 36.65 4.82
C LEU A 216 -10.52 38.15 4.76
N GLU A 217 -9.55 38.99 4.38
CA GLU A 217 -9.71 40.45 4.27
C GLU A 217 -10.56 40.86 3.05
N VAL A 218 -10.60 40.03 2.00
CA VAL A 218 -11.41 40.29 0.79
C VAL A 218 -12.91 40.05 1.01
N GLY A 219 -13.31 39.32 2.06
CA GLY A 219 -14.70 38.99 2.39
C GLY A 219 -15.44 39.99 3.29
N THR A 220 -14.81 41.12 3.67
CA THR A 220 -15.37 42.10 4.62
C THR A 220 -15.96 43.37 3.99
N ASN A 221 -16.20 43.38 2.66
CA ASN A 221 -16.83 44.49 1.94
C ASN A 221 -18.23 44.11 1.39
N GLU A 222 -19.09 43.53 2.24
CA GLU A 222 -20.55 43.46 2.03
C GLU A 222 -21.28 44.12 3.20
#